data_AF-A0A4T0UJP6-F1
#
_entry.id   AF-A0A4T0UJP6-F1
#
_cell.length_a   1.000
_cell.length_b   1.000
_cell.length_c   1.000
_cell.angle_alpha   90.00
_cell.angle_beta   90.00
_cell.angle_gamma   90.00
#
_symmetry.space_group_name_H-M   'P 1'
#
loop_
_entity.id
_entity.type
_entity.pdbx_description
1 polymer ?
#
loop_
_entity_poly.entity_id
_entity_poly.type
_entity_poly.pdbx_seq_one_letter_code
_entity_poly.pdbx_strand_id
1 'polypeptide(L)' 'MRVVAARRAVVRLTDGGTVALAAGAAVPSSADPGHVEKLAARGVLVDAPKARKPRARKPEAEDQPDTRPEDQDGEQ' A
#
# COMPACT_ATOMS: atom_id res chain seq x y z
N MET A 1 6.72 -13.55 -3.85
CA MET A 1 7.53 -12.47 -3.28
C MET A 1 7.37 -11.27 -4.19
N ARG A 2 6.95 -10.09 -3.71
CA ARG A 2 6.82 -8.89 -4.55
C ARG A 2 8.02 -8.02 -4.26
N VAL A 3 8.92 -7.86 -5.22
CA VAL A 3 10.13 -7.04 -5.06
C VAL A 3 9.88 -5.66 -5.67
N VAL A 4 10.26 -4.61 -4.95
CA VAL A 4 10.15 -3.20 -5.39
C VAL A 4 11.50 -2.52 -5.35
N ALA A 5 11.67 -1.48 -6.15
CA ALA A 5 12.87 -0.67 -6.12
C ALA A 5 12.87 0.26 -4.90
N ALA A 6 13.86 0.14 -4.01
CA ALA A 6 13.99 1.05 -2.87
C ALA A 6 14.36 2.48 -3.32
N ARG A 7 15.00 2.60 -4.49
CA ARG A 7 15.44 3.83 -5.13
C ARG A 7 15.40 3.68 -6.65
N ARG A 8 15.67 4.75 -7.40
CA ARG A 8 15.77 4.67 -8.86
C ARG A 8 16.80 3.62 -9.27
N ALA A 9 16.40 2.71 -10.15
CA ALA A 9 17.21 1.57 -10.57
C ALA A 9 16.98 1.26 -12.05
N VAL A 10 17.97 0.68 -12.71
CA VAL A 10 17.81 0.11 -14.05
C VAL A 10 17.93 -1.41 -13.93
N VAL A 11 16.93 -2.13 -14.40
CA VAL A 11 16.87 -3.60 -14.33
C VAL A 11 16.98 -4.15 -15.76
N ARG A 12 17.81 -5.18 -15.93
CA ARG A 12 17.88 -5.94 -17.19
C ARG A 12 16.70 -6.90 -17.29
N LEU A 13 16.15 -7.03 -18.49
CA LEU A 13 15.13 -8.00 -18.84
C LEU A 13 15.77 -9.25 -19.45
N THR A 14 15.06 -10.37 -19.42
CA THR A 14 15.51 -11.64 -20.01
C THR A 14 15.70 -11.54 -21.53
N ASP A 15 14.94 -10.68 -22.21
CA ASP A 15 15.07 -10.41 -23.64
C ASP A 15 16.28 -9.51 -24.00
N GLY A 16 17.13 -9.18 -23.01
CA GLY A 16 18.29 -8.30 -23.17
C GLY A 16 17.98 -6.80 -23.08
N GLY A 17 16.70 -6.43 -23.00
CA GLY A 17 16.26 -5.06 -22.78
C GLY A 17 16.59 -4.53 -21.37
N THR A 18 16.38 -3.23 -21.15
CA THR A 18 16.47 -2.63 -19.81
C THR A 18 15.23 -1.78 -19.51
N VAL A 19 14.86 -1.73 -18.23
CA VAL A 19 13.77 -0.88 -17.75
C VAL A 19 14.26 -0.01 -16.61
N ALA A 20 13.91 1.28 -16.64
CA ALA A 20 14.15 2.19 -15.53
C ALA A 20 12.97 2.12 -14.55
N LEU A 21 13.27 1.81 -13.30
CA LEU A 21 12.32 1.78 -12.19
C LEU A 21 12.46 3.04 -11.35
N ALA A 22 11.33 3.67 -11.03
CA ALA A 22 11.27 4.70 -10.00
C ALA A 22 11.33 4.08 -8.59
N ALA A 23 11.64 4.87 -7.58
CA ALA A 23 11.55 4.42 -6.19
C ALA A 23 10.10 3.99 -5.87
N GLY A 24 9.94 2.82 -5.24
CA GLY A 24 8.66 2.18 -4.96
C GLY A 24 8.06 1.38 -6.13
N ALA A 25 8.64 1.45 -7.33
CA ALA A 25 8.12 0.73 -8.49
C ALA A 25 8.35 -0.78 -8.36
N ALA A 26 7.37 -1.57 -8.81
CA ALA A 26 7.48 -3.03 -8.84
C ALA A 26 8.44 -3.48 -9.95
N VAL A 27 9.23 -4.52 -9.63
CA VAL A 27 10.10 -5.16 -10.62
C VAL A 27 9.23 -6.01 -11.57
N PRO A 28 9.35 -5.84 -12.89
CA PRO A 28 8.58 -6.63 -13.85
C PRO A 28 9.00 -8.11 -13.81
N SER A 29 8.06 -9.01 -14.09
CA SER A 29 8.32 -10.46 -14.09
C SER A 29 9.27 -10.92 -15.20
N SER A 30 9.45 -10.11 -16.25
CA SER A 30 10.44 -10.33 -17.31
C SER A 30 11.85 -9.86 -16.94
N ALA A 31 12.08 -9.38 -15.72
CA ALA A 31 13.40 -9.02 -15.25
C ALA A 31 14.31 -10.25 -15.14
N ASP A 32 15.58 -10.08 -15.50
CA ASP A 32 16.61 -11.11 -15.36
C ASP A 32 16.82 -11.44 -13.87
N PRO A 33 16.56 -12.69 -13.44
CA PRO A 33 16.57 -13.06 -12.02
C PRO A 33 17.96 -12.89 -11.41
N GLY A 34 19.03 -13.22 -12.14
CA GLY A 34 20.41 -13.04 -11.66
C GLY A 34 20.78 -11.57 -11.44
N HIS A 35 20.26 -10.67 -12.29
CA HIS A 35 20.42 -9.24 -12.12
C HIS A 35 19.58 -8.70 -10.95
N VAL A 36 18.35 -9.18 -10.79
CA VAL A 36 17.47 -8.83 -9.67
C VAL A 36 18.10 -9.21 -8.34
N GLU A 37 18.65 -10.42 -8.21
CA GLU A 37 19.36 -10.86 -6.99
C GLU A 37 20.56 -9.97 -6.67
N LYS A 38 21.37 -9.60 -7.68
CA LYS A 38 22.50 -8.67 -7.49
C LYS A 38 22.04 -7.30 -6.99
N LEU A 39 20.93 -6.78 -7.51
CA LEU A 39 20.39 -5.50 -7.06
C LEU A 39 19.76 -5.59 -5.66
N ALA A 40 19.14 -6.72 -5.32
CA ALA A 40 18.62 -6.98 -3.98
C ALA A 40 19.75 -7.08 -2.94
N ALA A 41 20.82 -7.82 -3.25
CA ALA A 41 22.01 -7.92 -2.40
C ALA A 41 22.68 -6.57 -2.14
N ARG A 42 22.56 -5.63 -3.08
CA ARG A 42 23.06 -4.24 -2.94
C ARG A 42 22.09 -3.29 -2.24
N GLY A 43 20.91 -3.77 -1.82
CA GLY A 43 19.86 -2.94 -1.24
C GLY A 43 19.31 -1.90 -2.22
N VAL A 44 19.33 -2.19 -3.53
CA VAL A 44 18.68 -1.37 -4.56
C VAL A 44 17.23 -1.83 -4.74
N LEU A 45 17.02 -3.14 -4.69
CA LEU A 45 15.70 -3.77 -4.64
C LEU A 45 15.45 -4.32 -3.24
N VAL A 46 14.20 -4.24 -2.78
CA VAL A 46 13.78 -4.74 -1.47
C VAL A 46 12.47 -5.49 -1.61
N ASP A 47 12.19 -6.40 -0.68
CA ASP A 47 10.85 -6.97 -0.58
C ASP A 47 9.84 -5.87 -0.28
N ALA A 48 8.78 -5.83 -1.08
CA ALA A 48 7.67 -4.95 -0.83
C ALA A 48 7.10 -5.35 0.54
N PRO A 49 7.01 -4.43 1.51
CA PRO A 49 6.33 -4.72 2.76
C PRO A 49 4.93 -5.21 2.40
N LYS A 50 4.50 -6.35 2.98
CA LYS A 50 3.12 -6.82 2.84
C LYS A 50 2.23 -5.63 3.12
N ALA A 51 1.52 -5.14 2.11
CA ALA A 51 0.65 -3.98 2.24
C ALA A 51 -0.21 -4.21 3.48
N ARG A 52 0.04 -3.43 4.54
CA ARG A 52 -0.89 -3.40 5.67
C ARG A 52 -2.20 -2.95 5.04
N LYS A 53 -3.19 -3.85 5.01
CA LYS A 53 -4.54 -3.49 4.57
C LYS A 53 -4.87 -2.17 5.28
N PRO A 54 -5.38 -1.14 4.58
CA PRO A 54 -5.86 0.05 5.28
C PRO A 54 -6.82 -0.46 6.35
N ARG A 55 -6.49 -0.20 7.62
CA ARG A 55 -7.40 -0.46 8.73
C ARG A 55 -8.64 0.33 8.37
N ALA A 56 -9.70 -0.35 7.95
CA ALA A 56 -11.01 0.25 7.89
C ALA A 56 -11.28 0.78 9.30
N ARG A 57 -11.19 2.11 9.48
CA ARG A 57 -11.82 2.74 10.63
C ARG A 57 -13.29 2.33 10.51
N LYS A 58 -13.78 1.51 11.44
CA LYS A 58 -15.23 1.46 11.69
C LYS A 58 -15.67 2.91 11.88
N PRO A 59 -16.72 3.40 11.21
CA PRO A 59 -17.42 4.56 11.74
C PRO A 59 -18.06 4.11 13.05
N GLU A 60 -17.38 4.42 14.15
CA GLU A 60 -18.00 4.47 15.47
C GLU A 60 -18.76 5.80 15.49
N ALA A 61 -20.06 5.71 15.30
CA ALA A 61 -21.01 6.75 15.67
C ALA A 61 -22.17 6.01 16.33
N GLU A 62 -21.96 5.71 17.60
CA GLU A 62 -23.03 5.56 18.58
C GLU A 62 -23.81 6.88 18.60
N ASP A 63 -25.03 6.89 18.06
CA ASP A 63 -25.98 8.00 18.21
C ASP A 63 -27.32 7.44 18.70
N GLN A 64 -27.32 7.00 19.96
CA GLN A 64 -28.48 7.02 20.85
C GLN A 64 -27.91 7.37 22.22
N PRO A 65 -28.39 8.44 22.88
CA PRO A 65 -29.61 8.27 23.66
C PRO A 65 -30.55 9.49 23.75
N ASP A 66 -31.84 9.17 23.91
CA ASP A 66 -32.77 9.72 24.91
C ASP A 66 -32.94 11.25 25.01
N THR A 67 -33.98 11.76 24.32
CA THR A 67 -34.61 13.03 24.72
C THR A 67 -36.07 12.77 25.12
N ARG A 68 -36.23 12.52 26.43
CA ARG A 68 -37.27 13.02 27.36
C ARG A 68 -38.62 13.49 26.76
N PRO A 69 -39.78 12.98 27.23
CA PRO A 69 -41.07 13.54 26.87
C PRO A 69 -41.21 14.94 27.48
N GLU A 70 -41.36 15.95 26.64
CA GLU A 70 -41.78 17.28 27.08
C GLU A 70 -43.30 17.26 27.21
N ASP A 71 -43.77 17.28 28.46
CA ASP A 71 -45.13 17.67 28.84
C ASP A 71 -45.49 18.95 28.07
N GLN A 72 -46.50 18.88 27.19
CA GLN A 72 -47.19 20.08 26.73
C GLN A 72 -48.29 20.40 27.73
N ASP A 73 -47.90 21.25 28.68
CA ASP A 73 -48.78 22.07 29.48
C ASP A 73 -49.83 22.79 28.61
N GLY A 74 -51.04 22.88 29.15
CA GLY A 74 -52.22 23.37 28.46
C GLY A 74 -52.20 24.86 28.13
N GLU A 75 -52.89 25.20 27.05
CA GLU A 75 -53.45 26.53 26.84
C GLU A 75 -54.98 26.46 27.01
N GLN A 76 -55.48 27.45 27.75
CA GLN A 76 -56.89 27.73 28.01
C GLN A 76 -57.48 28.65 26.94
#